data_AF-A0A538Q9U7-F1
#
_entry.id   AF-A0A538Q9U7-F1
#
_cell.length_a   1.000
_cell.length_b   1.000
_cell.length_c   1.000
_cell.angle_alpha   90.00
_cell.angle_beta   90.00
_cell.angle_gamma   90.00
#
_symmetry.space_group_name_H-M   'P 1'
#
loop_
_entity.id
_entity.type
_entity.pdbx_description
1 polymer ?
#
loop_
_entity_poly.entity_id
_entity_poly.type
_entity_poly.pdbx_seq_one_letter_code
_entity_poly.pdbx_strand_id
1 'polypeptide(L)'
;MIDTQRARRAIAGLLMATGAPAPAELALANERLRALGWPPLGAGDLVRETPETLAPQIPRGLHADVLPLLYELAGDEPIRRRIADAYAQLWHGEPEPPAPPRQGSAVARWLIGQLPHHQVGGTSEENRMVERGTPYRGGEVAAPPQAERTPLRRRVERINDEYRRVVGAVERVLVAARGHVLLVDAPGVGKTQLCKAIACAIATRFGRIQFTPDLLPMDITGANVFDVRDKQFHFRPGPIFTHILLADEINRATPKSQSALLEVMEERSVTIDGVTHAVEEPFQVLATMNPLDHQGTYALPAAQIDRFMMMLEIGYPSPDDEVKVLDYHLGATSPLATLQPVISRASFIDWRETVPLIHVAPEIKRTAVDYVHGLRRSSDGPSISPRATLAWVRAAQARAMLSGREFVTVEDLLQIAPDVLRHRMWSDGAAVRERLRAIAMSGAR
;
A
#
# COMPACT_ATOMS: atom_id res chain seq x y z
N MET A 1 -19.70 21.61 -40.59
CA MET A 1 -20.34 20.55 -39.77
C MET A 1 -19.46 20.37 -38.55
N ILE A 2 -20.02 20.47 -37.35
CA ILE A 2 -19.26 20.22 -36.11
C ILE A 2 -18.91 18.73 -36.10
N ASP A 3 -17.65 18.38 -35.87
CA ASP A 3 -17.23 16.99 -35.74
C ASP A 3 -17.75 16.42 -34.41
N THR A 4 -18.81 15.62 -34.49
CA THR A 4 -19.47 14.98 -33.35
C THR A 4 -18.93 13.57 -33.06
N GLN A 5 -17.93 13.10 -33.80
CA GLN A 5 -17.43 11.72 -33.66
C GLN A 5 -16.86 11.45 -32.26
N ARG A 6 -16.08 12.38 -31.70
CA ARG A 6 -15.52 12.23 -30.35
C ARG A 6 -16.59 12.26 -29.26
N ALA A 7 -17.61 13.09 -29.41
CA ALA A 7 -18.76 13.12 -28.51
C ALA A 7 -19.57 11.82 -28.55
N ARG A 8 -19.80 11.27 -29.75
CA ARG A 8 -20.45 9.96 -29.95
C ARG A 8 -19.64 8.81 -29.34
N ARG A 9 -18.30 8.88 -29.40
CA ARG A 9 -17.41 7.92 -28.73
C ARG A 9 -17.46 8.00 -27.21
N ALA A 10 -17.61 9.18 -26.62
CA ALA A 10 -17.81 9.30 -25.17
C ALA A 10 -19.10 8.60 -24.71
N ILE A 11 -20.18 8.77 -25.47
CA ILE A 11 -21.47 8.12 -25.22
C ILE A 11 -21.36 6.59 -25.40
N ALA A 12 -20.74 6.14 -26.49
CA ALA A 12 -20.49 4.72 -26.74
C ALA A 12 -19.59 4.09 -25.66
N GLY A 13 -18.54 4.79 -25.24
CA GLY A 13 -17.62 4.36 -24.18
C GLY A 13 -18.33 4.20 -22.83
N LEU A 14 -19.24 5.11 -22.49
CA LEU A 14 -20.08 5.00 -21.30
C LEU A 14 -20.98 3.76 -21.37
N LEU A 15 -21.68 3.54 -22.49
CA LEU A 15 -22.56 2.38 -22.67
C LEU A 15 -21.80 1.05 -22.60
N MET A 16 -20.55 1.03 -23.08
CA MET A 16 -19.69 -0.16 -23.07
C MET A 16 -18.97 -0.43 -21.74
N ALA A 17 -19.06 0.49 -20.77
CA ALA A 17 -18.32 0.41 -19.52
C ALA A 17 -18.63 -0.85 -18.70
N THR A 18 -19.84 -1.39 -18.87
CA THR A 18 -20.35 -2.57 -18.15
C THR A 18 -20.50 -3.81 -19.03
N GLY A 19 -20.12 -3.75 -20.32
CA GLY A 19 -20.29 -4.87 -21.26
C GLY A 19 -20.74 -4.40 -22.65
N ALA A 20 -21.24 -5.32 -23.49
CA ALA A 20 -21.87 -4.92 -24.75
C ALA A 20 -23.22 -4.26 -24.44
N PRO A 21 -23.51 -3.07 -25.00
CA PRO A 21 -24.73 -2.33 -24.66
C PRO A 21 -25.97 -3.05 -25.18
N ALA A 22 -27.04 -3.05 -24.39
CA ALA A 22 -28.28 -3.70 -24.78
C ALA A 22 -28.93 -2.98 -25.98
N PRO A 23 -29.68 -3.67 -26.86
CA PRO A 23 -30.36 -3.05 -27.99
C PRO A 23 -31.27 -1.87 -27.60
N ALA A 24 -31.88 -1.92 -26.41
CA ALA A 24 -32.71 -0.84 -25.87
C ALA A 24 -31.89 0.40 -25.49
N GLU A 25 -30.70 0.23 -24.92
CA GLU A 25 -29.80 1.33 -24.54
C GLU A 25 -29.23 2.02 -25.79
N LEU A 26 -28.89 1.24 -26.81
CA LEU A 26 -28.48 1.76 -28.11
C LEU A 26 -29.62 2.50 -28.81
N ALA A 27 -30.86 1.99 -28.73
CA ALA A 27 -32.03 2.66 -29.30
C ALA A 27 -32.28 4.02 -28.62
N LEU A 28 -32.22 4.07 -27.28
CA LEU A 28 -32.38 5.30 -26.50
C LEU A 28 -31.27 6.31 -26.81
N ALA A 29 -30.01 5.88 -26.83
CA ALA A 29 -28.89 6.75 -27.20
C ALA A 29 -29.03 7.31 -28.62
N ASN A 30 -29.44 6.48 -29.59
CA ASN A 30 -29.65 6.90 -30.98
C ASN A 30 -30.89 7.80 -31.17
N GLU A 31 -31.90 7.68 -30.31
CA GLU A 31 -33.02 8.61 -30.28
C GLU A 31 -32.57 10.00 -29.78
N ARG A 32 -31.81 10.04 -28.69
CA ARG A 32 -31.28 11.29 -28.13
C ARG A 32 -30.27 11.98 -29.06
N LEU A 33 -29.40 11.21 -29.71
CA LEU A 33 -28.48 11.74 -30.73
C LEU A 33 -29.24 12.36 -31.91
N ARG A 34 -30.34 11.73 -32.37
CA ARG A 34 -31.18 12.30 -33.43
C ARG A 34 -31.88 13.59 -32.99
N ALA A 35 -32.31 13.68 -31.73
CA ALA A 35 -32.88 14.91 -31.18
C ALA A 35 -31.87 16.08 -31.15
N LEU A 36 -30.57 15.78 -31.00
CA LEU A 36 -29.47 16.74 -31.11
C LEU A 36 -29.02 17.01 -32.56
N GLY A 37 -29.66 16.38 -33.55
CA GLY A 37 -29.29 16.49 -34.97
C GLY A 37 -28.00 15.74 -35.34
N TRP A 38 -27.57 14.78 -34.52
CA TRP A 38 -26.32 14.02 -34.71
C TRP A 38 -26.58 12.65 -35.34
N PRO A 39 -25.62 12.10 -36.09
CA PRO A 39 -25.73 10.75 -36.63
C PRO A 39 -25.77 9.70 -35.50
N PRO A 40 -26.43 8.56 -35.72
CA PRO A 40 -26.47 7.47 -34.73
C PRO A 40 -25.06 6.92 -34.46
N LEU A 41 -24.93 6.16 -33.36
CA LEU A 41 -23.71 5.44 -33.02
C LEU A 41 -23.43 4.37 -34.09
N GLY A 42 -22.28 4.47 -34.75
CA GLY A 42 -21.80 3.47 -35.68
C GLY A 42 -20.87 2.45 -35.02
N ALA A 43 -20.57 1.34 -35.71
CA ALA A 43 -19.62 0.34 -35.23
C ALA A 43 -18.22 0.92 -34.95
N GLY A 44 -17.82 1.98 -35.66
CA GLY A 44 -16.54 2.69 -35.45
C GLY A 44 -16.51 3.65 -34.27
N ASP A 45 -17.65 3.84 -33.57
CA ASP A 45 -17.74 4.65 -32.35
C ASP A 45 -17.65 3.78 -31.08
N LEU A 46 -17.85 2.47 -31.20
CA LEU A 46 -17.75 1.48 -30.11
C LEU A 46 -16.29 1.10 -29.81
N VAL A 47 -15.48 2.11 -29.47
CA VAL A 47 -14.08 1.93 -29.05
C VAL A 47 -13.94 2.24 -27.55
N ARG A 48 -13.20 1.39 -26.81
CA ARG A 48 -12.89 1.63 -25.40
C ARG A 48 -11.78 2.67 -25.28
N GLU A 49 -12.16 3.93 -25.09
CA GLU A 49 -11.26 5.05 -24.79
C GLU A 49 -11.67 5.67 -23.43
N THR A 50 -10.71 6.17 -22.65
CA THR A 50 -10.98 6.71 -21.30
C THR A 50 -11.45 8.17 -21.34
N PRO A 51 -12.17 8.66 -20.31
CA PRO A 51 -12.59 10.06 -20.23
C PRO A 51 -11.44 11.05 -20.32
N GLU A 52 -10.28 10.75 -19.72
CA GLU A 52 -9.08 11.60 -19.76
C GLU A 52 -8.53 11.75 -21.18
N THR A 53 -8.72 10.71 -22.02
CA THR A 53 -8.29 10.72 -23.41
C THR A 53 -9.28 11.47 -24.30
N LEU A 54 -10.59 11.23 -24.12
CA LEU A 54 -11.64 11.76 -25.00
C LEU A 54 -12.10 13.18 -24.64
N ALA A 55 -12.17 13.52 -23.35
CA ALA A 55 -12.72 14.80 -22.89
C ALA A 55 -12.00 16.03 -23.46
N PRO A 56 -10.65 16.07 -23.58
CA PRO A 56 -9.95 17.20 -24.19
C PRO A 56 -10.21 17.35 -25.69
N GLN A 57 -10.62 16.27 -26.36
CA GLN A 57 -10.85 16.22 -27.81
C GLN A 57 -12.29 16.59 -28.19
N ILE A 58 -13.18 16.77 -27.22
CA ILE A 58 -14.58 17.15 -27.45
C ILE A 58 -14.71 18.67 -27.39
N PRO A 59 -15.16 19.34 -28.47
CA PRO A 59 -15.32 20.79 -28.50
C PRO A 59 -16.20 21.32 -27.36
N ARG A 60 -15.81 22.44 -26.73
CA ARG A 60 -16.55 23.06 -25.61
C ARG A 60 -18.02 23.35 -25.94
N GLY A 61 -18.32 23.71 -27.18
CA GLY A 61 -19.69 23.96 -27.63
C GLY A 61 -20.61 22.73 -27.57
N LEU A 62 -20.06 21.52 -27.41
CA LEU A 62 -20.82 20.28 -27.28
C LEU A 62 -20.98 19.82 -25.82
N HIS A 63 -20.26 20.40 -24.86
CA HIS A 63 -20.28 19.92 -23.46
C HIS A 63 -21.67 19.99 -22.84
N ALA A 64 -22.41 21.06 -23.14
CA ALA A 64 -23.78 21.27 -22.64
C ALA A 64 -24.80 20.25 -23.19
N ASP A 65 -24.52 19.65 -24.35
CA ASP A 65 -25.37 18.63 -24.97
C ASP A 65 -24.96 17.22 -24.54
N VAL A 66 -23.65 16.96 -24.42
CA VAL A 66 -23.12 15.62 -24.10
C VAL A 66 -23.30 15.28 -22.63
N LEU A 67 -23.05 16.23 -21.72
CA LEU A 67 -23.01 15.91 -20.29
C LEU A 67 -24.36 15.46 -19.73
N PRO A 68 -25.51 16.12 -20.02
CA PRO A 68 -26.81 15.64 -19.59
C PRO A 68 -27.12 14.24 -20.15
N LEU A 69 -26.73 13.98 -21.40
CA LEU A 69 -26.95 12.70 -22.06
C LEU A 69 -26.13 11.57 -21.43
N LEU A 70 -24.89 11.85 -21.00
CA LEU A 70 -24.08 10.88 -20.24
C LEU A 70 -24.75 10.52 -18.91
N TYR A 71 -25.29 11.50 -18.19
CA TYR A 71 -25.99 11.24 -16.92
C TYR A 71 -27.33 10.52 -17.10
N GLU A 72 -28.07 10.81 -18.17
CA GLU A 72 -29.31 10.11 -18.51
C GLU A 72 -29.03 8.64 -18.83
N LEU A 73 -28.03 8.36 -19.67
CA LEU A 73 -27.66 7.00 -20.07
C LEU A 73 -26.94 6.22 -18.96
N ALA A 74 -26.33 6.91 -17.99
CA ALA A 74 -25.76 6.28 -16.81
C ALA A 74 -26.82 5.71 -15.88
N GLY A 75 -27.97 6.39 -15.74
CA GLY A 75 -29.00 6.02 -14.76
C GLY A 75 -28.44 5.86 -13.35
N ASP A 76 -28.87 4.80 -12.66
CA ASP A 76 -28.39 4.40 -11.33
C ASP A 76 -27.17 3.45 -11.37
N GLU A 77 -26.59 3.21 -12.55
CA GLU A 77 -25.46 2.30 -12.69
C GLU A 77 -24.15 2.97 -12.20
N PRO A 78 -23.49 2.45 -11.14
CA PRO A 78 -22.40 3.18 -10.48
C PRO A 78 -21.16 3.42 -11.33
N ILE A 79 -20.83 2.52 -12.26
CA ILE A 79 -19.62 2.61 -13.10
C ILE A 79 -19.80 3.71 -14.16
N ARG A 80 -20.95 3.73 -14.84
CA ARG A 80 -21.35 4.73 -15.82
C ARG A 80 -21.54 6.09 -15.18
N ARG A 81 -22.07 6.15 -13.95
CA ARG A 81 -22.19 7.40 -13.18
C ARG A 81 -20.82 8.02 -12.91
N ARG A 82 -19.85 7.20 -12.48
CA ARG A 82 -18.47 7.64 -12.26
C ARG A 82 -17.79 8.13 -13.54
N ILE A 83 -18.12 7.54 -14.70
CA ILE A 83 -17.62 8.00 -16.00
C ILE A 83 -18.24 9.37 -16.37
N ALA A 84 -19.54 9.56 -16.16
CA ALA A 84 -20.20 10.84 -16.39
C ALA A 84 -19.64 11.94 -15.46
N ASP A 85 -19.38 11.62 -14.18
CA ASP A 85 -18.74 12.53 -13.21
C ASP A 85 -17.32 12.93 -13.66
N ALA A 86 -16.55 11.99 -14.23
CA ALA A 86 -15.21 12.27 -14.76
C ALA A 86 -15.26 13.25 -15.94
N TYR A 87 -16.21 13.09 -16.88
CA TYR A 87 -16.42 14.06 -17.95
C TYR A 87 -16.86 15.43 -17.41
N ALA A 88 -17.74 15.47 -16.40
CA ALA A 88 -18.15 16.71 -15.75
C ALA A 88 -16.96 17.46 -15.14
N GLN A 89 -16.10 16.76 -14.41
CA GLN A 89 -14.90 17.33 -13.78
C GLN A 89 -13.91 17.86 -14.83
N LEU A 90 -13.71 17.12 -15.92
CA LEU A 90 -12.79 17.51 -17.00
C LEU A 90 -13.29 18.71 -17.82
N TRP A 91 -14.61 18.92 -17.92
CA TRP A 91 -15.21 20.02 -18.70
C TRP A 91 -15.55 21.27 -17.87
N HIS A 92 -15.89 21.12 -16.59
CA HIS A 92 -16.34 22.22 -15.73
C HIS A 92 -15.29 22.73 -14.73
N GLY A 93 -14.03 22.34 -14.87
CA GLY A 93 -12.96 22.82 -13.99
C GLY A 93 -12.68 24.32 -14.12
N GLU A 94 -13.37 25.15 -13.35
CA GLU A 94 -12.63 26.00 -12.40
C GLU A 94 -12.24 25.11 -11.20
N PRO A 95 -11.05 25.31 -10.61
CA PRO A 95 -10.56 24.47 -9.53
C PRO A 95 -11.56 24.54 -8.38
N GLU A 96 -12.07 23.38 -7.96
CA GLU A 96 -12.83 23.24 -6.73
C GLU A 96 -12.05 23.96 -5.62
N PRO A 97 -12.63 24.97 -4.92
CA PRO A 97 -11.98 25.48 -3.73
C PRO A 97 -11.76 24.27 -2.83
N PRO A 98 -10.55 24.07 -2.28
CA PRO A 98 -10.24 22.88 -1.52
C PRO A 98 -11.35 22.71 -0.49
N ALA A 99 -11.99 21.54 -0.51
CA ALA A 99 -12.93 21.15 0.54
C ALA A 99 -12.33 21.63 1.87
N PRO A 100 -13.09 22.36 2.73
CA PRO A 100 -12.54 22.91 3.95
C PRO A 100 -11.76 21.79 4.62
N PRO A 101 -10.48 22.02 4.98
CA PRO A 101 -9.51 20.96 5.23
C PRO A 101 -10.19 19.91 6.10
N ARG A 102 -10.49 18.76 5.48
CA ARG A 102 -11.07 17.64 6.22
C ARG A 102 -10.06 17.39 7.32
N GLN A 103 -10.46 17.64 8.56
CA GLN A 103 -9.60 17.52 9.73
C GLN A 103 -9.12 16.07 9.81
N GLY A 104 -7.95 15.86 9.24
CA GLY A 104 -7.26 14.60 9.02
C GLY A 104 -5.91 14.99 8.43
N SER A 105 -4.88 14.91 9.27
CA SER A 105 -3.56 15.53 9.07
C SER A 105 -2.99 15.36 7.64
N ALA A 106 -2.72 16.48 6.97
CA ALA A 106 -2.14 16.60 5.64
C ALA A 106 -0.66 16.15 5.52
N VAL A 107 -0.03 15.74 6.62
CA VAL A 107 1.43 15.62 6.71
C VAL A 107 1.98 14.30 6.14
N ALA A 108 1.18 13.24 6.10
CA ALA A 108 1.64 11.93 5.59
C ALA A 108 1.59 11.81 4.04
N ARG A 109 0.83 12.66 3.34
CA ARG A 109 0.85 12.76 1.85
C ARG A 109 2.09 13.44 1.32
N TRP A 110 2.78 14.12 2.22
CA TRP A 110 3.71 15.20 1.96
C TRP A 110 5.15 14.80 2.28
N LEU A 111 5.38 13.85 3.20
CA LEU A 111 6.73 13.42 3.59
C LEU A 111 7.45 12.49 2.60
N ILE A 112 6.75 11.83 1.68
CA ILE A 112 7.33 10.73 0.85
C ILE A 112 7.02 10.88 -0.64
N GLY A 113 6.10 11.76 -1.02
CA GLY A 113 5.43 11.61 -2.30
C GLY A 113 4.64 10.29 -2.37
N GLN A 114 4.07 9.99 -3.53
CA GLN A 114 3.62 8.62 -3.78
C GLN A 114 4.86 7.73 -3.86
N LEU A 115 5.00 6.75 -2.95
CA LEU A 115 5.94 5.66 -3.19
C LEU A 115 5.66 5.11 -4.59
N PRO A 116 6.68 4.89 -5.44
CA PRO A 116 6.46 4.34 -6.76
C PRO A 116 5.56 3.11 -6.63
N HIS A 117 4.44 3.13 -7.35
CA HIS A 117 3.80 1.86 -7.68
C HIS A 117 4.87 1.05 -8.39
N HIS A 118 5.09 -0.20 -7.97
CA HIS A 118 5.86 -1.12 -8.81
C HIS A 118 5.06 -1.28 -10.09
N GLN A 119 5.32 -0.41 -11.06
CA GLN A 119 4.99 -0.70 -12.45
C GLN A 119 5.87 -1.90 -12.76
N VAL A 120 5.23 -3.06 -12.94
CA VAL A 120 5.89 -4.23 -13.53
C VAL A 120 6.50 -3.73 -14.83
N GLY A 121 7.82 -3.54 -14.83
CA GLY A 121 8.59 -3.21 -16.01
C GLY A 121 8.61 -4.41 -16.93
N GLY A 122 7.48 -4.68 -17.58
CA GLY A 122 7.35 -5.66 -18.64
C GLY A 122 7.38 -4.91 -19.96
N THR A 123 8.47 -5.07 -20.71
CA THR A 123 8.47 -4.86 -22.16
C THR A 123 7.25 -5.56 -22.77
N SER A 124 6.69 -4.96 -23.81
CA SER A 124 5.41 -5.27 -24.47
C SER A 124 5.25 -6.70 -25.04
N GLU A 125 6.12 -7.63 -24.69
CA GLU A 125 6.09 -9.04 -25.09
C GLU A 125 5.72 -10.00 -23.95
N GLU A 126 5.98 -9.68 -22.67
CA GLU A 126 5.60 -10.57 -21.54
C GLU A 126 4.08 -10.59 -21.28
N ASN A 127 3.36 -9.53 -21.63
CA ASN A 127 1.89 -9.48 -21.54
C ASN A 127 1.18 -10.38 -22.56
N ARG A 128 1.88 -10.93 -23.57
CA ARG A 128 1.26 -11.80 -24.58
C ARG A 128 1.12 -13.26 -24.15
N MET A 129 1.76 -13.69 -23.06
CA MET A 129 1.66 -15.08 -22.59
C MET A 129 0.44 -15.36 -21.69
N VAL A 130 -0.27 -14.31 -21.24
CA VAL A 130 -1.52 -14.45 -20.46
C VAL A 130 -2.76 -14.57 -21.37
N GLU A 131 -2.64 -14.24 -22.66
CA GLU A 131 -3.79 -14.18 -23.59
C GLU A 131 -4.13 -15.49 -24.32
N ARG A 132 -3.43 -16.61 -24.09
CA ARG A 132 -3.73 -17.87 -24.79
C ARG A 132 -3.82 -19.07 -23.84
N GLY A 133 -5.03 -19.39 -23.36
CA GLY A 133 -5.27 -20.68 -22.70
C GLY A 133 -6.56 -20.88 -21.91
N THR A 134 -7.73 -20.83 -22.58
CA THR A 134 -9.03 -21.49 -22.23
C THR A 134 -9.85 -21.04 -20.99
N PRO A 135 -11.20 -21.18 -21.06
CA PRO A 135 -12.13 -20.27 -20.40
C PRO A 135 -12.58 -20.83 -19.04
N TYR A 136 -12.36 -20.06 -17.97
CA TYR A 136 -13.20 -20.21 -16.79
C TYR A 136 -14.54 -19.54 -17.11
N ARG A 137 -15.54 -20.36 -17.44
CA ARG A 137 -16.93 -19.94 -17.63
C ARG A 137 -17.44 -19.43 -16.28
N GLY A 138 -17.33 -18.13 -16.06
CA GLY A 138 -17.90 -17.46 -14.90
C GLY A 138 -19.40 -17.67 -14.89
N GLY A 139 -19.89 -18.54 -14.00
CA GLY A 139 -21.26 -18.39 -13.53
C GLY A 139 -21.37 -17.01 -12.91
N GLU A 140 -22.43 -16.29 -13.25
CA GLU A 140 -22.76 -14.99 -12.66
C GLU A 140 -22.66 -15.12 -11.13
N VAL A 141 -21.63 -14.49 -10.55
CA VAL A 141 -21.63 -14.23 -9.12
C VAL A 141 -22.65 -13.12 -8.94
N ALA A 142 -23.90 -13.50 -8.71
CA ALA A 142 -24.94 -12.59 -8.31
C ALA A 142 -24.40 -11.71 -7.18
N ALA A 143 -24.47 -10.38 -7.36
CA ALA A 143 -24.21 -9.46 -6.26
C ALA A 143 -25.05 -9.95 -5.07
N PRO A 144 -24.45 -10.21 -3.90
CA PRO A 144 -25.22 -10.69 -2.78
C PRO A 144 -26.35 -9.68 -2.55
N PRO A 145 -27.60 -10.15 -2.33
CA PRO A 145 -28.73 -9.26 -2.08
C PRO A 145 -28.36 -8.27 -0.97
N GLN A 146 -29.08 -7.15 -0.87
CA GLN A 146 -28.97 -6.16 0.20
C GLN A 146 -29.38 -6.74 1.59
N ALA A 147 -28.88 -7.93 1.92
CA ALA A 147 -28.98 -8.61 3.18
C ALA A 147 -28.26 -7.78 4.24
N GLU A 148 -28.85 -7.76 5.44
CA GLU A 148 -28.32 -7.13 6.64
C GLU A 148 -26.80 -7.15 6.65
N ARG A 149 -26.17 -5.96 6.67
CA ARG A 149 -24.70 -5.85 6.69
C ARG A 149 -24.20 -6.69 7.87
N THR A 150 -23.50 -7.78 7.55
CA THR A 150 -22.82 -8.64 8.53
C THR A 150 -21.97 -7.78 9.47
N PRO A 151 -21.79 -8.18 10.73
CA PRO A 151 -20.93 -7.44 11.67
C PRO A 151 -19.52 -7.17 11.10
N LEU A 152 -18.98 -8.10 10.30
CA LEU A 152 -17.71 -7.93 9.59
C LEU A 152 -17.78 -6.83 8.52
N ARG A 153 -18.83 -6.78 7.71
CA ARG A 153 -18.98 -5.77 6.66
C ARG A 153 -18.99 -4.36 7.21
N ARG A 154 -19.73 -4.14 8.31
CA ARG A 154 -19.73 -2.83 9.00
C ARG A 154 -18.34 -2.48 9.54
N ARG A 155 -17.62 -3.48 10.06
CA ARG A 155 -16.24 -3.32 10.55
C ARG A 155 -15.30 -2.93 9.40
N VAL A 156 -15.36 -3.64 8.27
CA VAL A 156 -14.54 -3.38 7.07
C VAL A 156 -14.87 -2.02 6.43
N GLU A 157 -16.15 -1.65 6.32
CA GLU A 157 -16.56 -0.33 5.81
C GLU A 157 -16.02 0.80 6.71
N ARG A 158 -16.16 0.68 8.03
CA ARG A 158 -15.57 1.64 8.98
C ARG A 158 -14.06 1.74 8.82
N ILE A 159 -13.37 0.60 8.75
CA ILE A 159 -11.90 0.54 8.60
C ILE A 159 -11.48 1.20 7.28
N ASN A 160 -12.20 0.94 6.19
CA ASN A 160 -11.93 1.56 4.90
C ASN A 160 -12.12 3.08 4.95
N ASP A 161 -13.15 3.56 5.63
CA ASP A 161 -13.40 5.00 5.80
C ASP A 161 -12.35 5.68 6.68
N GLU A 162 -11.92 5.03 7.76
CA GLU A 162 -10.80 5.50 8.58
C GLU A 162 -9.49 5.46 7.77
N TYR A 163 -9.27 4.40 6.99
CA TYR A 163 -8.11 4.24 6.11
C TYR A 163 -8.02 5.30 5.02
N ARG A 164 -9.15 5.71 4.42
CA ARG A 164 -9.18 6.83 3.45
C ARG A 164 -8.71 8.16 4.04
N ARG A 165 -8.70 8.30 5.37
CA ARG A 165 -8.15 9.47 6.07
C ARG A 165 -6.64 9.34 6.30
N VAL A 166 -6.10 8.13 6.23
CA VAL A 166 -4.67 7.81 6.30
C VAL A 166 -4.08 7.78 4.89
N VAL A 167 -2.79 8.04 4.73
CA VAL A 167 -2.20 8.38 3.44
C VAL A 167 -1.31 7.28 2.84
N GLY A 168 -1.19 7.22 1.51
CA GLY A 168 -0.57 6.15 0.70
C GLY A 168 0.75 5.52 1.20
N ALA A 169 1.79 6.25 1.61
CA ALA A 169 3.02 5.58 2.10
C ALA A 169 2.80 4.86 3.46
N VAL A 170 1.83 5.36 4.23
CA VAL A 170 1.34 4.71 5.46
C VAL A 170 0.53 3.46 5.10
N GLU A 171 -0.06 3.35 3.90
CA GLU A 171 -0.74 2.15 3.39
C GLU A 171 0.13 0.91 3.57
N ARG A 172 1.32 0.88 2.98
CA ARG A 172 2.14 -0.34 2.96
C ARG A 172 2.62 -0.73 4.36
N VAL A 173 2.94 0.26 5.20
CA VAL A 173 3.31 0.02 6.61
C VAL A 173 2.13 -0.48 7.44
N LEU A 174 0.92 0.02 7.17
CA LEU A 174 -0.32 -0.44 7.83
C LEU A 174 -0.79 -1.81 7.32
N VAL A 175 -0.60 -2.10 6.02
CA VAL A 175 -0.90 -3.40 5.38
C VAL A 175 -0.04 -4.51 5.97
N ALA A 176 1.14 -4.18 6.50
CA ALA A 176 1.99 -5.15 7.19
C ALA A 176 1.32 -5.82 8.41
N ALA A 177 0.11 -5.43 8.84
CA ALA A 177 -0.82 -6.24 9.64
C ALA A 177 -0.18 -7.23 10.64
N ARG A 178 0.35 -6.68 11.74
CA ARG A 178 1.10 -7.38 12.82
C ARG A 178 2.55 -7.76 12.50
N GLY A 179 3.02 -7.55 11.29
CA GLY A 179 4.38 -7.79 10.84
C GLY A 179 5.27 -6.55 10.88
N HIS A 180 6.58 -6.82 10.85
CA HIS A 180 7.65 -5.82 10.83
C HIS A 180 8.07 -5.51 9.39
N VAL A 181 8.60 -4.31 9.17
CA VAL A 181 8.98 -3.81 7.85
C VAL A 181 10.48 -3.55 7.81
N LEU A 182 11.12 -4.00 6.73
CA LEU A 182 12.50 -3.68 6.43
C LEU A 182 12.54 -2.61 5.33
N LEU A 183 13.18 -1.48 5.60
CA LEU A 183 13.33 -0.36 4.69
C LEU A 183 14.72 -0.39 4.07
N VAL A 184 14.78 -0.65 2.77
CA VAL A 184 16.02 -0.58 1.96
C VAL A 184 16.09 0.81 1.35
N ASP A 185 17.23 1.49 1.46
CA ASP A 185 17.28 2.92 1.20
C ASP A 185 18.67 3.47 0.91
N ALA A 186 18.67 4.67 0.35
CA ALA A 186 19.77 5.62 0.31
C ALA A 186 19.63 6.65 1.46
N PRO A 187 20.72 7.07 2.12
CA PRO A 187 20.65 8.00 3.25
C PRO A 187 19.94 9.32 2.89
N GLY A 188 19.07 9.81 3.80
CA GLY A 188 18.53 11.17 3.74
C GLY A 188 17.04 11.31 3.38
N VAL A 189 16.32 10.25 3.01
CA VAL A 189 14.92 10.34 2.51
C VAL A 189 13.83 10.50 3.58
N GLY A 190 14.15 11.03 4.76
CA GLY A 190 13.13 11.38 5.76
C GLY A 190 12.43 10.21 6.49
N LYS A 191 12.98 8.99 6.49
CA LYS A 191 12.42 7.81 7.21
C LYS A 191 12.05 8.05 8.68
N THR A 192 12.85 8.82 9.40
CA THR A 192 12.55 9.17 10.79
C THR A 192 11.25 9.99 10.86
N GLN A 193 11.05 10.90 9.92
CA GLN A 193 9.82 11.68 9.82
C GLN A 193 8.64 10.79 9.44
N LEU A 194 8.82 9.85 8.51
CA LEU A 194 7.81 8.85 8.17
C LEU A 194 7.34 8.08 9.41
N CYS A 195 8.26 7.46 10.14
CA CYS A 195 7.88 6.62 11.28
C CYS A 195 7.19 7.43 12.39
N LYS A 196 7.66 8.67 12.63
CA LYS A 196 7.01 9.60 13.56
C LYS A 196 5.61 10.00 13.08
N ALA A 197 5.44 10.29 11.80
CA ALA A 197 4.15 10.63 11.21
C ALA A 197 3.17 9.45 11.30
N ILE A 198 3.63 8.22 11.08
CA ILE A 198 2.83 7.00 11.27
C ILE A 198 2.39 6.88 12.73
N ALA A 199 3.34 6.92 13.66
CA ALA A 199 3.04 6.79 15.09
C ALA A 199 2.03 7.85 15.56
N CYS A 200 2.19 9.11 15.10
CA CYS A 200 1.26 10.19 15.39
C CYS A 200 -0.11 9.93 14.75
N ALA A 201 -0.16 9.55 13.47
CA ALA A 201 -1.41 9.29 12.75
C ALA A 201 -2.24 8.18 13.41
N ILE A 202 -1.63 7.21 14.09
CA ILE A 202 -2.31 6.13 14.81
C ILE A 202 -2.42 6.34 16.33
N ALA A 203 -2.10 7.53 16.84
CA ALA A 203 -2.09 7.86 18.27
C ALA A 203 -1.25 6.88 19.13
N THR A 204 -0.03 6.58 18.70
CA THR A 204 0.87 5.66 19.40
C THR A 204 2.22 6.28 19.74
N ARG A 205 2.93 5.63 20.67
CA ARG A 205 4.31 5.98 21.01
C ARG A 205 5.27 5.56 19.90
N PHE A 206 6.22 6.46 19.63
CA PHE A 206 7.36 6.26 18.74
C PHE A 206 8.63 6.05 19.55
N GLY A 207 9.43 5.05 19.17
CA GLY A 207 10.78 4.85 19.67
C GLY A 207 11.77 4.80 18.51
N ARG A 208 13.03 5.14 18.78
CA ARG A 208 14.11 5.08 17.79
C ARG A 208 15.36 4.49 18.44
N ILE A 209 16.02 3.60 17.73
CA ILE A 209 17.32 3.03 18.09
C ILE A 209 18.23 3.21 16.88
N GLN A 210 19.42 3.76 17.11
CA GLN A 210 20.49 3.72 16.13
C GLN A 210 21.35 2.49 16.43
N PHE A 211 21.48 1.58 15.47
CA PHE A 211 22.35 0.43 15.63
C PHE A 211 23.79 0.86 15.37
N THR A 212 24.63 0.69 16.38
CA THR A 212 26.07 0.99 16.34
C THR A 212 26.86 -0.25 16.77
N PRO A 213 28.15 -0.36 16.41
CA PRO A 213 28.96 -1.54 16.75
C PRO A 213 29.09 -1.81 18.25
N ASP A 214 28.96 -0.77 19.07
CA ASP A 214 29.04 -0.79 20.53
C ASP A 214 27.68 -0.98 21.23
N LEU A 215 26.57 -0.95 20.49
CA LEU A 215 25.23 -1.13 21.04
C LEU A 215 25.11 -2.50 21.74
N LEU A 216 24.72 -2.52 23.01
CA LEU A 216 24.52 -3.75 23.77
C LEU A 216 23.05 -4.22 23.71
N PRO A 217 22.77 -5.52 23.87
CA PRO A 217 21.41 -6.04 23.99
C PRO A 217 20.57 -5.29 25.05
N MET A 218 21.17 -4.95 26.18
CA MET A 218 20.50 -4.23 27.27
C MET A 218 20.13 -2.78 26.91
N ASP A 219 20.83 -2.15 25.96
CA ASP A 219 20.46 -0.82 25.48
C ASP A 219 19.20 -0.86 24.60
N ILE A 220 18.84 -2.05 24.11
CA ILE A 220 17.63 -2.31 23.34
C ILE A 220 16.50 -2.71 24.28
N THR A 221 16.74 -3.72 25.12
CA THR A 221 15.72 -4.37 25.95
C THR A 221 15.50 -3.69 27.31
N GLY A 222 16.45 -2.87 27.76
CA GLY A 222 16.46 -2.32 29.11
C GLY A 222 17.26 -3.17 30.09
N ALA A 223 17.40 -2.65 31.31
CA ALA A 223 18.16 -3.29 32.36
C ALA A 223 17.66 -2.88 33.76
N ASN A 224 17.98 -3.70 34.75
CA ASN A 224 17.82 -3.34 36.14
C ASN A 224 18.97 -2.42 36.58
N VAL A 225 18.64 -1.18 36.95
CA VAL A 225 19.60 -0.16 37.39
C VAL A 225 19.44 0.05 38.88
N PHE A 226 20.55 0.02 39.61
CA PHE A 226 20.57 0.27 41.05
C PHE A 226 20.27 1.75 41.35
N ASP A 227 19.17 2.04 42.04
CA ASP A 227 18.89 3.38 42.57
C ASP A 227 19.58 3.53 43.94
N VAL A 228 20.53 4.46 44.01
CA VAL A 228 21.34 4.72 45.20
C VAL A 228 20.51 5.23 46.39
N ARG A 229 19.36 5.88 46.12
CA ARG A 229 18.49 6.43 47.17
C ARG A 229 17.73 5.32 47.89
N ASP A 230 17.14 4.43 47.11
CA ASP A 230 16.28 3.35 47.62
C ASP A 230 17.07 2.05 47.89
N LYS A 231 18.35 2.00 47.48
CA LYS A 231 19.24 0.84 47.54
C LYS A 231 18.63 -0.42 46.92
N GLN A 232 17.84 -0.23 45.86
CA GLN A 232 17.13 -1.29 45.14
C GLN A 232 17.40 -1.21 43.65
N PHE A 233 17.32 -2.35 42.98
CA PHE A 233 17.37 -2.42 41.53
C PHE A 233 15.99 -2.10 40.95
N HIS A 234 15.92 -1.10 40.08
CA HIS A 234 14.70 -0.74 39.36
C HIS A 234 14.87 -1.01 37.87
N PHE A 235 13.86 -1.66 37.29
CA PHE A 235 13.83 -1.87 35.86
C PHE A 235 13.73 -0.54 35.11
N ARG A 236 14.71 -0.28 34.25
CA ARG A 236 14.70 0.81 33.29
C ARG A 236 14.36 0.25 31.91
N PRO A 237 13.15 0.50 31.40
CA PRO A 237 12.73 -0.05 30.10
C PRO A 237 13.59 0.53 28.98
N GLY A 238 13.99 -0.34 28.06
CA GLY A 238 14.67 0.07 26.83
C GLY A 238 13.73 0.71 25.80
N PRO A 239 14.31 1.19 24.68
CA PRO A 239 13.56 1.83 23.59
C PRO A 239 12.55 0.91 22.89
N ILE A 240 12.62 -0.41 23.07
CA ILE A 240 11.62 -1.35 22.53
C ILE A 240 10.23 -1.20 23.15
N PHE A 241 10.09 -0.59 24.34
CA PHE A 241 8.81 -0.40 25.03
C PHE A 241 8.03 0.78 24.41
N THR A 242 7.72 0.63 23.13
CA THR A 242 7.01 1.57 22.28
C THR A 242 6.02 0.81 21.41
N HIS A 243 5.32 1.50 20.52
CA HIS A 243 4.41 0.85 19.57
C HIS A 243 5.02 0.80 18.17
N ILE A 244 5.61 1.91 17.73
CA ILE A 244 6.32 2.00 16.46
C ILE A 244 7.79 2.25 16.78
N LEU A 245 8.65 1.29 16.43
CA LEU A 245 10.09 1.36 16.64
C LEU A 245 10.81 1.53 15.31
N LEU A 246 11.56 2.61 15.15
CA LEU A 246 12.55 2.74 14.08
C LEU A 246 13.89 2.17 14.55
N ALA A 247 14.36 1.11 13.90
CA ALA A 247 15.67 0.51 14.14
C ALA A 247 16.61 0.86 12.97
N ASP A 248 17.33 1.97 13.11
CA ASP A 248 18.21 2.47 12.05
C ASP A 248 19.50 1.66 11.95
N GLU A 249 19.87 1.28 10.72
CA GLU A 249 21.13 0.62 10.36
C GLU A 249 21.38 -0.68 11.12
N ILE A 250 20.36 -1.55 11.17
CA ILE A 250 20.39 -2.82 11.94
C ILE A 250 21.64 -3.68 11.64
N ASN A 251 22.19 -3.56 10.43
CA ASN A 251 23.40 -4.24 9.99
C ASN A 251 24.72 -3.67 10.56
N ARG A 252 24.71 -2.61 11.39
CA ARG A 252 25.91 -2.07 12.05
C ARG A 252 26.17 -2.63 13.45
N ALA A 253 25.15 -3.13 14.14
CA ALA A 253 25.34 -3.71 15.47
C ALA A 253 25.78 -5.17 15.39
N THR A 254 26.37 -5.65 16.49
CA THR A 254 26.82 -7.04 16.61
C THR A 254 25.65 -8.04 16.46
N PRO A 255 25.93 -9.31 16.08
CA PRO A 255 24.89 -10.34 15.97
C PRO A 255 24.09 -10.55 17.26
N LYS A 256 24.70 -10.30 18.44
CA LYS A 256 24.00 -10.41 19.73
C LYS A 256 22.92 -9.33 19.88
N SER A 257 23.25 -8.08 19.55
CA SER A 257 22.32 -6.95 19.65
C SER A 257 21.22 -7.03 18.59
N GLN A 258 21.56 -7.50 17.37
CA GLN A 258 20.57 -7.84 16.34
C GLN A 258 19.60 -8.91 16.85
N SER A 259 20.11 -9.99 17.45
CA SER A 259 19.30 -11.09 17.96
C SER A 259 18.35 -10.63 19.06
N ALA A 260 18.78 -9.73 19.95
CA ALA A 260 17.93 -9.17 21.01
C ALA A 260 16.68 -8.47 20.46
N LEU A 261 16.83 -7.65 19.40
CA LEU A 261 15.68 -7.02 18.75
C LEU A 261 14.79 -8.05 18.03
N LEU A 262 15.40 -9.00 17.31
CA LEU A 262 14.67 -10.04 16.56
C LEU A 262 13.91 -11.01 17.47
N GLU A 263 14.41 -11.28 18.67
CA GLU A 263 13.73 -12.07 19.69
C GLU A 263 12.47 -11.34 20.17
N VAL A 264 12.60 -10.06 20.49
CA VAL A 264 11.45 -9.21 20.90
C VAL A 264 10.39 -9.11 19.79
N MET A 265 10.81 -9.08 18.52
CA MET A 265 9.90 -9.10 17.37
C MET A 265 9.03 -10.36 17.33
N GLU A 266 9.60 -11.53 17.68
CA GLU A 266 8.87 -12.80 17.67
C GLU A 266 8.09 -13.03 18.97
N GLU A 267 8.73 -12.86 20.13
CA GLU A 267 8.18 -13.18 21.45
C GLU A 267 7.29 -12.08 22.04
N ARG A 268 7.37 -10.85 21.52
CA ARG A 268 6.63 -9.66 22.00
C ARG A 268 6.80 -9.38 23.49
N SER A 269 7.86 -9.90 24.07
CA SER A 269 8.22 -9.77 25.47
C SER A 269 9.73 -9.91 25.60
N VAL A 270 10.25 -9.48 26.73
CA VAL A 270 11.65 -9.67 27.10
C VAL A 270 11.72 -10.15 28.54
N THR A 271 12.58 -11.12 28.82
CA THR A 271 12.83 -11.57 30.19
C THR A 271 14.17 -11.02 30.68
N ILE A 272 14.15 -10.31 31.79
CA ILE A 272 15.32 -9.66 32.40
C ILE A 272 15.36 -10.10 33.86
N ASP A 273 16.47 -10.72 34.28
CA ASP A 273 16.67 -11.25 35.64
C ASP A 273 15.51 -12.14 36.14
N GLY A 274 14.95 -12.96 35.23
CA GLY A 274 13.84 -13.87 35.53
C GLY A 274 12.45 -13.22 35.55
N VAL A 275 12.33 -11.91 35.32
CA VAL A 275 11.05 -11.20 35.21
C VAL A 275 10.74 -10.90 33.74
N THR A 276 9.59 -11.38 33.28
CA THR A 276 9.14 -11.13 31.91
C THR A 276 8.35 -9.82 31.80
N HIS A 277 8.78 -8.96 30.91
CA HIS A 277 8.15 -7.68 30.58
C HIS A 277 7.55 -7.76 29.17
N ALA A 278 6.24 -7.61 29.07
CA ALA A 278 5.54 -7.59 27.77
C ALA A 278 5.73 -6.24 27.06
N VAL A 279 5.88 -6.28 25.74
CA VAL A 279 5.84 -5.08 24.91
C VAL A 279 4.39 -4.74 24.61
N GLU A 280 4.03 -3.46 24.72
CA GLU A 280 2.66 -3.00 24.52
C GLU A 280 2.21 -3.14 23.06
N GLU A 281 1.02 -3.70 22.86
CA GLU A 281 0.43 -3.81 21.52
C GLU A 281 -0.22 -2.48 21.05
N PRO A 282 -0.12 -2.10 19.77
CA PRO A 282 0.59 -2.80 18.69
C PRO A 282 2.09 -2.51 18.73
N PHE A 283 2.93 -3.53 18.57
CA PHE A 283 4.37 -3.38 18.39
C PHE A 283 4.75 -3.68 16.94
N GLN A 284 5.32 -2.70 16.25
CA GLN A 284 5.83 -2.81 14.89
C GLN A 284 7.23 -2.19 14.80
N VAL A 285 8.12 -2.88 14.10
CA VAL A 285 9.50 -2.46 13.89
C VAL A 285 9.64 -2.07 12.43
N LEU A 286 10.15 -0.88 12.17
CA LEU A 286 10.65 -0.44 10.88
C LEU A 286 12.17 -0.44 10.97
N ALA A 287 12.81 -1.49 10.48
CA ALA A 287 14.26 -1.58 10.47
C ALA A 287 14.82 -1.00 9.18
N THR A 288 16.00 -0.40 9.22
CA THR A 288 16.70 0.07 8.02
C THR A 288 18.03 -0.66 7.88
N MET A 289 18.42 -0.93 6.64
CA MET A 289 19.74 -1.48 6.33
C MET A 289 20.43 -0.56 5.34
N ASN A 290 21.71 -0.27 5.57
CA ASN A 290 22.54 0.40 4.57
C ASN A 290 23.30 -0.69 3.76
N PRO A 291 22.99 -0.86 2.46
CA PRO A 291 23.62 -1.88 1.62
C PRO A 291 25.08 -1.59 1.23
N LEU A 292 25.57 -0.35 1.42
CA LEU A 292 26.84 0.13 0.86
C LEU A 292 28.06 0.07 1.81
N ASP A 293 27.89 -0.24 3.10
CA ASP A 293 29.01 -0.19 4.06
C ASP A 293 29.83 -1.49 4.10
N HIS A 294 31.09 -1.41 3.66
CA HIS A 294 32.05 -2.54 3.58
C HIS A 294 32.95 -2.70 4.82
N GLN A 295 32.98 -1.74 5.75
CA GLN A 295 33.79 -1.85 6.96
C GLN A 295 32.90 -1.76 8.22
N GLY A 296 32.93 -2.79 9.06
CA GLY A 296 32.24 -2.80 10.35
C GLY A 296 30.74 -3.14 10.31
N THR A 297 30.23 -3.76 9.25
CA THR A 297 28.84 -4.23 9.17
C THR A 297 28.72 -5.75 9.36
N TYR A 298 27.66 -6.15 10.05
CA TYR A 298 27.23 -7.52 10.27
C TYR A 298 25.96 -7.78 9.45
N ALA A 299 26.10 -8.50 8.34
CA ALA A 299 24.98 -8.84 7.48
C ALA A 299 23.96 -9.72 8.24
N LEU A 300 22.67 -9.39 8.11
CA LEU A 300 21.60 -10.24 8.61
C LEU A 300 21.54 -11.53 7.78
N PRO A 301 21.63 -12.73 8.39
CA PRO A 301 21.37 -14.00 7.72
C PRO A 301 19.97 -14.03 7.09
N ALA A 302 19.79 -14.77 6.00
CA ALA A 302 18.48 -14.88 5.32
C ALA A 302 17.34 -15.29 6.28
N ALA A 303 17.62 -16.18 7.23
CA ALA A 303 16.67 -16.59 8.26
C ALA A 303 16.23 -15.45 9.20
N GLN A 304 17.08 -14.43 9.39
CA GLN A 304 16.73 -13.23 10.15
C GLN A 304 15.96 -12.23 9.30
N ILE A 305 16.33 -12.05 8.03
CA ILE A 305 15.59 -11.16 7.12
C ILE A 305 14.17 -11.71 6.86
N ASP A 306 14.00 -13.05 6.85
CA ASP A 306 12.67 -13.68 6.76
C ASP A 306 11.72 -13.21 7.87
N ARG A 307 12.27 -12.74 9.02
CA ARG A 307 11.53 -12.16 10.17
C ARG A 307 10.72 -10.91 9.84
N PHE A 308 11.11 -10.17 8.81
CA PHE A 308 10.39 -9.00 8.35
C PHE A 308 9.29 -9.40 7.37
N MET A 309 8.05 -9.00 7.62
CA MET A 309 6.91 -9.32 6.76
C MET A 309 7.07 -8.70 5.37
N MET A 310 7.55 -7.45 5.30
CA MET A 310 7.78 -6.73 4.05
C MET A 310 9.18 -6.15 3.98
N MET A 311 9.70 -6.05 2.76
CA MET A 311 10.86 -5.23 2.41
C MET A 311 10.39 -4.14 1.46
N LEU A 312 10.44 -2.89 1.92
CA LEU A 312 10.04 -1.73 1.12
C LEU A 312 11.29 -0.96 0.69
N GLU A 313 11.33 -0.58 -0.59
CA GLU A 313 12.31 0.35 -1.12
C GLU A 313 11.72 1.75 -1.05
N ILE A 314 12.38 2.63 -0.28
CA ILE A 314 12.07 4.05 -0.29
C ILE A 314 13.05 4.67 -1.28
N GLY A 315 12.58 4.98 -2.48
CA GLY A 315 13.35 5.77 -3.44
C GLY A 315 13.32 7.26 -3.07
N TYR A 316 14.08 8.06 -3.81
CA TYR A 316 13.92 9.51 -3.75
C TYR A 316 12.50 9.92 -4.17
N PRO A 317 11.93 10.97 -3.53
CA PRO A 317 10.63 11.49 -3.95
C PRO A 317 10.69 11.99 -5.40
N SER A 318 9.53 12.08 -6.05
CA SER A 318 9.45 12.75 -7.35
C SER A 318 9.87 14.22 -7.23
N PRO A 319 10.36 14.89 -8.29
CA PRO A 319 10.74 16.30 -8.22
C PRO A 319 9.63 17.21 -7.67
N ASP A 320 8.38 16.95 -8.04
CA ASP A 320 7.21 17.70 -7.53
C ASP A 320 6.97 17.46 -6.03
N ASP A 321 7.24 16.26 -5.54
CA ASP A 321 7.13 15.94 -4.12
C ASP A 321 8.33 16.47 -3.33
N GLU A 322 9.51 16.52 -3.93
CA GLU A 322 10.72 17.10 -3.34
C GLU A 322 10.58 18.61 -3.14
N VAL A 323 10.03 19.35 -4.11
CA VAL A 323 9.69 20.78 -3.97
C VAL A 323 8.73 21.01 -2.82
N LYS A 324 7.69 20.17 -2.68
CA LYS A 324 6.76 20.25 -1.54
C LYS A 324 7.49 19.97 -0.22
N VAL A 325 8.41 19.01 -0.17
CA VAL A 325 9.21 18.74 1.03
C VAL A 325 10.06 19.96 1.40
N LEU A 326 10.64 20.65 0.41
CA LEU A 326 11.44 21.86 0.62
C LEU A 326 10.60 23.02 1.16
N ASP A 327 9.47 23.36 0.53
CA ASP A 327 8.62 24.50 0.93
C ASP A 327 8.21 24.43 2.40
N TYR A 328 7.95 23.22 2.89
CA TYR A 328 7.50 22.97 4.26
C TYR A 328 8.64 22.86 5.27
N HIS A 329 9.84 22.40 4.89
CA HIS A 329 11.02 22.41 5.79
C HIS A 329 11.65 23.80 5.88
N LEU A 330 11.49 24.63 4.84
CA LEU A 330 11.90 26.04 4.84
C LEU A 330 10.88 26.94 5.57
N GLY A 331 9.68 26.44 5.85
CA GLY A 331 8.67 27.12 6.66
C GLY A 331 9.07 27.26 8.14
N ALA A 332 8.53 28.28 8.81
CA ALA A 332 8.89 28.60 10.21
C ALA A 332 8.43 27.57 11.26
N THR A 333 7.56 26.61 10.90
CA THR A 333 6.95 25.66 11.85
C THR A 333 7.22 24.22 11.44
N SER A 334 7.69 23.38 12.38
CA SER A 334 7.94 21.97 12.11
C SER A 334 6.63 21.23 11.74
N PRO A 335 6.56 20.54 10.59
CA PRO A 335 5.35 19.83 10.13
C PRO A 335 4.87 18.72 11.07
N LEU A 336 5.76 18.15 11.90
CA LEU A 336 5.36 17.19 12.93
C LEU A 336 4.61 17.83 14.11
N ALA A 337 4.81 19.13 14.36
CA ALA A 337 4.19 19.81 15.50
C ALA A 337 2.68 20.04 15.30
N THR A 338 2.21 20.05 14.06
CA THR A 338 0.80 20.28 13.70
C THR A 338 0.05 18.99 13.37
N LEU A 339 0.75 17.84 13.39
CA LEU A 339 0.19 16.53 13.10
C LEU A 339 -0.79 16.12 14.19
N GLN A 340 -2.06 15.97 13.81
CA GLN A 340 -3.11 15.41 14.67
C GLN A 340 -3.31 13.92 14.35
N PRO A 341 -3.59 13.08 15.37
CA PRO A 341 -3.93 11.68 15.15
C PRO A 341 -5.14 11.54 14.23
N VAL A 342 -5.07 10.58 13.31
CA VAL A 342 -6.13 10.27 12.34
C VAL A 342 -7.00 9.12 12.84
N ILE A 343 -6.37 8.11 13.45
CA ILE A 343 -7.02 6.97 14.09
C ILE A 343 -6.47 6.78 15.50
N SER A 344 -7.24 6.12 16.36
CA SER A 344 -6.80 5.75 17.71
C SER A 344 -5.97 4.46 17.70
N ARG A 345 -5.16 4.25 18.76
CA ARG A 345 -4.49 2.96 19.02
C ARG A 345 -5.47 1.80 19.03
N ALA A 346 -6.64 1.98 19.65
CA ALA A 346 -7.68 0.95 19.72
C ALA A 346 -8.26 0.62 18.34
N SER A 347 -8.51 1.65 17.51
CA SER A 347 -8.92 1.47 16.11
C SER A 347 -7.87 0.67 15.34
N PHE A 348 -6.58 0.99 15.49
CA PHE A 348 -5.54 0.25 14.78
C PHE A 348 -5.38 -1.20 15.26
N ILE A 349 -5.59 -1.49 16.55
CA ILE A 349 -5.66 -2.87 17.06
C ILE A 349 -6.85 -3.61 16.42
N ASP A 350 -8.00 -2.95 16.36
CA ASP A 350 -9.21 -3.48 15.72
C ASP A 350 -8.98 -3.81 14.23
N TRP A 351 -8.22 -2.97 13.50
CA TRP A 351 -7.81 -3.28 12.13
C TRP A 351 -6.99 -4.57 12.08
N ARG A 352 -5.96 -4.69 12.93
CA ARG A 352 -5.07 -5.87 13.00
C ARG A 352 -5.81 -7.16 13.35
N GLU A 353 -6.90 -7.06 14.10
CA GLU A 353 -7.78 -8.18 14.44
C GLU A 353 -8.80 -8.50 13.35
N THR A 354 -9.12 -7.54 12.48
CA THR A 354 -10.06 -7.75 11.37
C THR A 354 -9.41 -8.43 10.18
N VAL A 355 -8.13 -8.12 9.89
CA VAL A 355 -7.37 -8.75 8.79
C VAL A 355 -7.54 -10.27 8.72
N PRO A 356 -7.40 -11.05 9.82
CA PRO A 356 -7.53 -12.49 9.72
C PRO A 356 -8.94 -13.01 9.44
N LEU A 357 -9.96 -12.17 9.62
CA LEU A 357 -11.37 -12.50 9.36
C LEU A 357 -11.75 -12.36 7.88
N ILE A 358 -10.93 -11.67 7.08
CA ILE A 358 -11.16 -11.51 5.63
C ILE A 358 -11.10 -12.88 4.96
N HIS A 359 -12.09 -13.20 4.14
CA HIS A 359 -12.19 -14.51 3.53
C HIS A 359 -11.07 -14.74 2.50
N VAL A 360 -10.46 -15.92 2.54
CA VAL A 360 -9.52 -16.40 1.51
C VAL A 360 -10.05 -17.72 0.99
N ALA A 361 -10.54 -17.69 -0.26
CA ALA A 361 -11.09 -18.86 -0.93
C ALA A 361 -10.01 -19.96 -1.09
N PRO A 362 -10.38 -21.26 -1.05
CA PRO A 362 -9.43 -22.36 -1.25
C PRO A 362 -8.61 -22.23 -2.53
N GLU A 363 -9.20 -21.72 -3.61
CA GLU A 363 -8.58 -21.50 -4.91
C GLU A 363 -7.47 -20.45 -4.79
N ILE A 364 -7.70 -19.34 -4.09
CA ILE A 364 -6.71 -18.29 -3.85
C ILE A 364 -5.52 -18.83 -3.04
N LYS A 365 -5.79 -19.64 -2.01
CA LYS A 365 -4.72 -20.31 -1.23
C LYS A 365 -3.89 -21.21 -2.14
N ARG A 366 -4.57 -21.99 -3.00
CA ARG A 366 -3.91 -22.88 -3.96
C ARG A 366 -3.07 -22.09 -4.96
N THR A 367 -3.59 -21.01 -5.53
CA THR A 367 -2.85 -20.11 -6.42
C THR A 367 -1.58 -19.56 -5.76
N ALA A 368 -1.66 -19.11 -4.51
CA ALA A 368 -0.49 -18.61 -3.78
C ALA A 368 0.57 -19.72 -3.55
N VAL A 369 0.12 -20.92 -3.19
CA VAL A 369 0.99 -22.09 -3.00
C VAL A 369 1.63 -22.52 -4.32
N ASP A 370 0.85 -22.65 -5.38
CA ASP A 370 1.32 -23.05 -6.72
C ASP A 370 2.32 -22.05 -7.27
N TYR A 371 2.10 -20.75 -7.08
CA TYR A 371 3.05 -19.69 -7.44
C TYR A 371 4.40 -19.87 -6.73
N VAL A 372 4.37 -20.02 -5.39
CA VAL A 372 5.60 -20.23 -4.60
C VAL A 372 6.28 -21.55 -4.95
N HIS A 373 5.52 -22.63 -5.20
CA HIS A 373 6.09 -23.91 -5.64
C HIS A 373 6.72 -23.81 -7.03
N GLY A 374 6.13 -23.03 -7.95
CA GLY A 374 6.73 -22.72 -9.24
C GLY A 374 8.08 -22.02 -9.08
N LEU A 375 8.14 -21.00 -8.21
CA LEU A 375 9.40 -20.29 -7.90
C LEU A 375 10.46 -21.18 -7.26
N ARG A 376 10.08 -22.15 -6.41
CA ARG A 376 11.03 -23.10 -5.79
C ARG A 376 11.60 -24.14 -6.77
N ARG A 377 10.92 -24.40 -7.88
CA ARG A 377 11.27 -25.45 -8.86
C ARG A 377 12.18 -24.96 -9.99
N SER A 378 12.42 -23.65 -10.10
CA SER A 378 13.40 -23.15 -11.08
C SER A 378 14.82 -23.59 -10.68
N SER A 379 15.70 -23.75 -11.66
CA SER A 379 17.05 -24.30 -11.49
C SER A 379 17.93 -23.52 -10.49
N ASP A 380 17.65 -22.22 -10.35
CA ASP A 380 18.23 -21.30 -9.35
C ASP A 380 17.15 -20.77 -8.40
N GLY A 381 16.15 -21.60 -8.11
CA GLY A 381 14.93 -21.19 -7.42
C GLY A 381 15.18 -20.75 -6.00
N PRO A 382 14.64 -19.59 -5.58
CA PRO A 382 14.89 -19.11 -4.24
C PRO A 382 14.23 -19.98 -3.16
N SER A 383 14.88 -20.06 -2.00
CA SER A 383 14.31 -20.71 -0.82
C SER A 383 13.23 -19.85 -0.15
N ILE A 384 12.05 -19.78 -0.77
CA ILE A 384 10.88 -19.09 -0.20
C ILE A 384 10.29 -19.96 0.92
N SER A 385 10.32 -19.49 2.16
CA SER A 385 9.81 -20.24 3.33
C SER A 385 8.27 -20.35 3.34
N PRO A 386 7.66 -21.34 4.02
CA PRO A 386 6.20 -21.36 4.23
C PRO A 386 5.66 -20.11 4.94
N ARG A 387 6.50 -19.52 5.80
CA ARG A 387 6.24 -18.24 6.47
C ARG A 387 6.08 -17.09 5.47
N ALA A 388 6.85 -17.08 4.39
CA ALA A 388 6.67 -16.17 3.27
C ALA A 388 5.27 -16.23 2.68
N THR A 389 4.78 -17.45 2.39
CA THR A 389 3.47 -17.68 1.79
C THR A 389 2.36 -17.20 2.74
N LEU A 390 2.49 -17.47 4.03
CA LEU A 390 1.55 -16.97 5.03
C LEU A 390 1.55 -15.44 5.13
N ALA A 391 2.73 -14.83 5.20
CA ALA A 391 2.88 -13.38 5.21
C ALA A 391 2.26 -12.74 3.96
N TRP A 392 2.44 -13.36 2.79
CA TRP A 392 1.93 -12.88 1.53
C TRP A 392 0.40 -12.88 1.47
N VAL A 393 -0.22 -13.99 1.88
CA VAL A 393 -1.69 -14.10 1.96
C VAL A 393 -2.25 -13.15 3.03
N ARG A 394 -1.58 -13.00 4.18
CA ARG A 394 -1.99 -12.06 5.23
C ARG A 394 -1.92 -10.61 4.78
N ALA A 395 -0.88 -10.24 4.03
CA ALA A 395 -0.76 -8.91 3.43
C ALA A 395 -1.86 -8.66 2.39
N ALA A 396 -2.20 -9.67 1.58
CA ALA A 396 -3.31 -9.60 0.63
C ALA A 396 -4.68 -9.44 1.34
N GLN A 397 -4.91 -10.13 2.46
CA GLN A 397 -6.09 -9.92 3.31
C GLN A 397 -6.17 -8.48 3.84
N ALA A 398 -5.05 -7.94 4.33
CA ALA A 398 -5.01 -6.56 4.80
C ALA A 398 -5.31 -5.58 3.66
N ARG A 399 -4.73 -5.79 2.46
CA ARG A 399 -5.03 -4.99 1.28
C ARG A 399 -6.51 -5.05 0.88
N ALA A 400 -7.11 -6.24 0.86
CA ALA A 400 -8.53 -6.42 0.57
C ALA A 400 -9.41 -5.66 1.58
N MET A 401 -9.13 -5.80 2.88
CA MET A 401 -9.81 -5.07 3.95
C MET A 401 -9.72 -3.56 3.77
N LEU A 402 -8.52 -3.04 3.54
CA LEU A 402 -8.28 -1.61 3.33
C LEU A 402 -8.89 -1.11 2.02
N SER A 403 -9.21 -2.00 1.08
CA SER A 403 -10.01 -1.70 -0.12
C SER A 403 -11.52 -1.78 0.12
N GLY A 404 -11.98 -2.05 1.35
CA GLY A 404 -13.39 -2.18 1.69
C GLY A 404 -14.00 -3.55 1.33
N ARG A 405 -13.18 -4.57 1.05
CA ARG A 405 -13.64 -5.90 0.64
C ARG A 405 -13.49 -6.91 1.77
N GLU A 406 -14.43 -7.84 1.85
CA GLU A 406 -14.45 -8.95 2.83
C GLU A 406 -13.80 -10.24 2.29
N PHE A 407 -13.18 -10.19 1.11
CA PHE A 407 -12.53 -11.33 0.47
C PHE A 407 -11.30 -10.91 -0.35
N VAL A 408 -10.32 -11.81 -0.43
CA VAL A 408 -9.08 -11.63 -1.21
C VAL A 408 -9.28 -12.00 -2.67
N THR A 409 -8.70 -11.23 -3.58
CA THR A 409 -8.61 -11.55 -5.02
C THR A 409 -7.18 -11.90 -5.43
N VAL A 410 -7.02 -12.46 -6.63
CA VAL A 410 -5.68 -12.72 -7.21
C VAL A 410 -4.89 -11.43 -7.37
N GLU A 411 -5.56 -10.32 -7.72
CA GLU A 411 -4.94 -9.02 -7.85
C GLU A 411 -4.30 -8.54 -6.54
N ASP A 412 -4.93 -8.79 -5.39
CA ASP A 412 -4.34 -8.45 -4.09
C ASP A 412 -3.04 -9.19 -3.82
N LEU A 413 -2.97 -10.47 -4.21
CA LEU A 413 -1.76 -11.26 -4.11
C LEU A 413 -0.67 -10.68 -5.02
N LEU A 414 -0.97 -10.45 -6.29
CA LEU A 414 0.03 -9.97 -7.26
C LEU A 414 0.59 -8.59 -6.88
N GLN A 415 -0.28 -7.66 -6.46
CA GLN A 415 0.12 -6.30 -6.09
C GLN A 415 1.07 -6.26 -4.88
N ILE A 416 0.86 -7.15 -3.90
CA ILE A 416 1.66 -7.17 -2.66
C ILE A 416 2.84 -8.15 -2.72
N ALA A 417 2.93 -8.96 -3.78
CA ALA A 417 3.99 -9.93 -3.97
C ALA A 417 5.40 -9.32 -3.95
N PRO A 418 5.69 -8.19 -4.62
CA PRO A 418 7.03 -7.60 -4.60
C PRO A 418 7.47 -7.22 -3.18
N ASP A 419 6.59 -6.59 -2.41
CA ASP A 419 6.90 -6.10 -1.07
C ASP A 419 7.14 -7.25 -0.06
N VAL A 420 6.51 -8.42 -0.27
CA VAL A 420 6.60 -9.56 0.64
C VAL A 420 7.62 -10.61 0.18
N LEU A 421 7.70 -10.90 -1.11
CA LEU A 421 8.50 -12.02 -1.62
C LEU A 421 9.91 -11.61 -2.00
N ARG A 422 10.16 -10.34 -2.38
CA ARG A 422 11.45 -9.90 -2.94
C ARG A 422 12.65 -10.25 -2.08
N HIS A 423 12.60 -9.93 -0.80
CA HIS A 423 13.69 -10.31 0.09
C HIS A 423 13.80 -11.81 0.14
N ARG A 424 12.69 -12.53 0.28
CA ARG A 424 12.65 -14.00 0.38
C ARG A 424 13.07 -14.76 -0.88
N MET A 425 13.31 -14.05 -1.98
CA MET A 425 13.79 -14.61 -3.23
C MET A 425 15.34 -14.69 -3.26
N TRP A 426 15.93 -15.53 -2.40
CA TRP A 426 17.38 -15.75 -2.35
C TRP A 426 17.83 -17.09 -2.98
N SER A 427 18.65 -16.98 -4.02
CA SER A 427 19.45 -18.05 -4.62
C SER A 427 20.92 -17.77 -4.31
N ASP A 428 21.51 -18.48 -3.34
CA ASP A 428 22.88 -18.34 -2.84
C ASP A 428 23.34 -16.96 -2.31
N GLY A 429 24.05 -17.01 -1.17
CA GLY A 429 24.51 -15.84 -0.39
C GLY A 429 25.35 -14.80 -1.16
N ALA A 430 25.89 -15.14 -2.34
CA ALA A 430 26.62 -14.23 -3.20
C ALA A 430 25.70 -13.32 -4.04
N ALA A 431 24.59 -13.85 -4.58
CA ALA A 431 23.64 -13.07 -5.36
C ALA A 431 22.86 -12.06 -4.48
N VAL A 432 22.72 -12.36 -3.18
CA VAL A 432 22.10 -11.45 -2.19
C VAL A 432 22.88 -10.15 -2.07
N ARG A 433 24.20 -10.25 -1.92
CA ARG A 433 25.08 -9.08 -1.83
C ARG A 433 25.04 -8.29 -3.12
N GLU A 434 25.08 -8.99 -4.26
CA GLU A 434 25.10 -8.34 -5.57
C GLU A 434 23.77 -7.67 -5.94
N ARG A 435 22.62 -8.23 -5.56
CA ARG A 435 21.31 -7.58 -5.76
C ARG A 435 21.05 -6.44 -4.79
N LEU A 436 21.38 -6.58 -3.51
CA LEU A 436 21.29 -5.44 -2.57
C LEU A 436 22.21 -4.29 -2.99
N ARG A 437 23.39 -4.60 -3.53
CA ARG A 437 24.27 -3.63 -4.19
C ARG A 437 23.64 -3.04 -5.45
N ALA A 438 23.07 -3.87 -6.33
CA ALA A 438 22.43 -3.39 -7.55
C ALA A 438 21.27 -2.43 -7.25
N ILE A 439 20.43 -2.73 -6.25
CA ILE A 439 19.35 -1.85 -5.78
C ILE A 439 19.91 -0.54 -5.22
N ALA A 440 20.98 -0.60 -4.43
CA ALA A 440 21.66 0.59 -3.90
C ALA A 440 22.27 1.47 -5.01
N MET A 441 22.79 0.84 -6.06
CA MET A 441 23.44 1.50 -7.18
C MET A 441 22.45 2.01 -8.24
N SER A 442 21.27 1.38 -8.39
CA SER A 442 20.23 1.81 -9.32
C SER A 442 19.47 3.06 -8.87
N GLY A 443 19.53 3.40 -7.58
CA GLY A 443 19.00 4.67 -7.06
C GLY A 443 19.90 5.88 -7.32
N ALA A 444 21.07 5.69 -7.94
CA ALA A 444 22.08 6.72 -8.18
C ALA A 444 22.26 7.08 -9.67
N ARG A 445 21.28 6.79 -10.54
CA ARG A 445 21.30 7.14 -11.97
C ARG A 445 20.04 7.82 -12.45
#